data_AF-A0A4U8TGJ9-F1
#
_entry.id   AF-A0A4U8TGJ9-F1
#
_cell.length_a   1.000
_cell.length_b   1.000
_cell.length_c   1.000
_cell.angle_alpha   90.00
_cell.angle_beta   90.00
_cell.angle_gamma   90.00
#
_symmetry.space_group_name_H-M   'P 1'
#
loop_
_entity.id
_entity.type
_entity.pdbx_description
1 polymer ?
#
loop_
_entity_poly.entity_id
_entity_poly.type
_entity_poly.pdbx_seq_one_letter_code
_entity_poly.pdbx_strand_id
1 'polypeptide(L)'
;MYKTEMRRFLTVMEFCYGFLFGVALFGATLTFLITPDFFPAVLFAVCVFAFFIFLAAIVRYCIIRIKLADQMLQVALETRDLQEQCLQDKTLQVIQHNE
;
A
#
# COMPACT_ATOMS: atom_id res chain seq x y z
N MET A 1 -0.61 -6.05 -18.28
CA MET A 1 0.63 -5.29 -18.01
C MET A 1 0.55 -4.51 -16.69
N TYR A 2 -0.49 -3.69 -16.49
CA TYR A 2 -0.75 -2.93 -15.26
C TYR A 2 -0.72 -3.73 -13.93
N LYS A 3 -1.32 -4.93 -13.91
CA LYS A 3 -1.37 -5.81 -12.71
C LYS A 3 0.02 -6.25 -12.21
N THR A 4 0.96 -6.47 -13.13
CA THR A 4 2.33 -6.91 -12.79
C THR A 4 3.16 -5.76 -12.25
N GLU A 5 3.02 -4.56 -12.82
CA GLU A 5 3.70 -3.35 -12.35
C GLU A 5 3.20 -2.90 -10.97
N MET A 6 1.89 -2.94 -10.75
CA MET A 6 1.29 -2.62 -9.46
C MET A 6 1.73 -3.58 -8.36
N ARG A 7 1.80 -4.89 -8.66
CA ARG A 7 2.32 -5.90 -7.73
C ARG A 7 3.81 -5.66 -7.41
N ARG A 8 4.62 -5.32 -8.41
CA ARG A 8 6.04 -4.98 -8.22
C ARG A 8 6.20 -3.73 -7.35
N PHE A 9 5.40 -2.69 -7.59
CA PHE A 9 5.39 -1.48 -6.78
C PHE A 9 5.03 -1.79 -5.31
N LEU A 10 4.02 -2.63 -5.08
CA LEU A 10 3.58 -3.05 -3.76
C LEU A 10 4.70 -3.79 -3.00
N THR A 11 5.41 -4.69 -3.68
CA THR A 11 6.57 -5.39 -3.11
C THR A 11 7.69 -4.43 -2.73
N VAL A 12 7.97 -3.42 -3.54
CA VAL A 12 8.95 -2.38 -3.22
C VAL A 12 8.52 -1.57 -2.00
N MET A 13 7.24 -1.22 -1.89
CA MET A 13 6.71 -0.50 -0.73
C MET A 13 6.75 -1.34 0.55
N GLU A 14 6.44 -2.63 0.47
CA GLU A 14 6.57 -3.56 1.60
C GLU A 14 8.04 -3.74 2.04
N PHE A 15 8.97 -3.80 1.08
CA PHE A 15 10.41 -3.76 1.37
C PHE A 15 10.81 -2.45 2.05
N CYS A 16 10.38 -1.30 1.52
CA CYS A 16 10.64 0.02 2.12
C CYS A 16 10.10 0.10 3.55
N TYR A 17 8.93 -0.45 3.83
CA TYR A 17 8.37 -0.50 5.19
C TYR A 17 9.31 -1.23 6.16
N GLY A 18 9.78 -2.42 5.78
CA GLY A 18 10.74 -3.18 6.59
C GLY A 18 12.11 -2.51 6.70
N PHE A 19 12.59 -1.92 5.60
CA PHE A 19 13.85 -1.19 5.54
C PHE A 19 13.86 0.02 6.49
N LEU A 20 12.77 0.80 6.51
CA LEU A 20 12.63 1.95 7.39
C LEU A 20 12.75 1.57 8.88
N PHE A 21 12.24 0.40 9.27
CA PHE A 21 12.40 -0.09 10.63
C PHE A 21 13.86 -0.41 10.95
N GLY A 22 14.59 -1.05 10.03
CA GLY A 22 16.02 -1.29 10.17
C GLY A 22 16.83 0.00 10.27
N VAL A 23 16.51 0.99 9.44
CA VAL A 23 17.13 2.33 9.47
C VAL A 23 16.81 3.05 10.78
N ALA A 24 15.60 2.90 11.33
CA ALA A 24 15.23 3.49 12.62
C ALA A 24 16.14 2.98 13.75
N LEU A 25 16.33 1.66 13.83
CA LEU A 25 17.19 1.04 14.83
C LEU A 25 18.66 1.42 14.63
N PHE A 26 19.14 1.39 13.39
CA PHE A 26 20.51 1.75 13.06
C PHE A 26 20.79 3.22 13.39
N GLY A 27 19.92 4.12 12.96
CA GLY A 27 20.03 5.56 13.22
C GLY A 27 20.00 5.89 14.71
N ALA A 28 19.08 5.27 15.47
CA ALA A 28 19.00 5.43 16.92
C ALA A 28 20.22 4.86 17.66
N THR A 29 20.89 3.84 17.10
CA THR A 29 22.15 3.34 17.65
C THR A 29 23.30 4.30 17.32
N LEU A 30 23.31 4.83 16.09
CA LEU A 30 24.35 5.75 15.62
C LEU A 30 24.38 7.03 16.45
N THR A 31 23.23 7.52 16.92
CA THR A 31 23.14 8.73 17.76
C THR A 31 23.95 8.63 19.06
N PHE A 32 24.09 7.43 19.64
CA PHE A 32 24.95 7.20 20.81
C PHE A 32 26.45 7.20 20.48
N LEU A 33 26.84 7.04 19.21
CA LEU A 33 28.23 7.07 18.78
C LEU A 33 28.73 8.51 18.53
N ILE A 34 27.86 9.38 18.02
CA ILE A 34 28.19 10.77 17.65
C ILE A 34 27.96 11.77 18.78
N THR A 35 27.14 11.43 19.78
CA THR A 35 26.78 12.34 20.87
C THR A 35 27.46 11.88 22.16
N PRO A 36 28.39 12.66 22.73
CA PRO A 36 29.20 12.22 23.88
C PRO A 36 28.39 12.18 25.18
N ASP A 37 27.36 13.01 25.30
CA ASP A 37 26.50 13.09 26.47
C ASP A 37 25.29 12.17 26.34
N PHE A 38 25.05 11.38 27.39
CA PHE A 38 23.98 10.37 27.39
C PHE A 38 22.59 10.97 27.20
N PHE A 39 22.27 12.06 27.90
CA PHE A 39 20.91 12.62 27.89
C PHE A 39 20.53 13.23 26.53
N PRO A 40 21.36 14.08 25.88
CA PRO A 40 21.13 14.53 24.51
C PRO A 40 21.12 13.37 23.50
N ALA A 41 21.97 12.36 23.69
CA ALA A 41 22.00 11.18 22.81
C ALA A 41 20.66 10.41 22.83
N VAL A 42 20.08 10.22 24.01
CA VAL A 42 18.76 9.57 24.17
C VAL A 42 17.67 10.39 23.51
N LEU A 43 17.60 11.70 23.77
CA LEU A 43 16.61 12.58 23.14
C LEU A 43 16.72 12.54 21.61
N PHE A 44 17.93 12.58 21.09
CA PHE A 44 18.15 12.53 19.65
C PHE A 44 17.79 11.16 19.05
N ALA A 45 18.16 10.07 19.72
CA ALA A 45 17.80 8.70 19.33
C ALA A 45 16.27 8.53 19.26
N VAL A 46 15.53 9.04 20.24
CA VAL A 46 14.07 9.00 20.28
C VAL A 46 13.47 9.80 19.12
N CYS A 47 13.99 11.01 18.85
CA CYS A 47 13.54 11.84 17.73
C CYS A 47 13.75 11.13 16.38
N VAL A 48 14.94 10.56 16.16
CA VAL A 48 15.28 9.80 14.94
C VAL A 48 14.37 8.60 14.80
N PHE A 49 14.21 7.82 15.88
CA PHE A 49 13.36 6.64 15.87
C PHE A 49 11.90 7.00 15.56
N ALA A 50 11.34 8.02 16.22
CA ALA A 50 9.97 8.48 16.00
C ALA A 50 9.75 8.93 14.54
N PHE A 51 10.71 9.65 13.96
CA PHE A 51 10.64 10.09 12.56
C PHE A 51 10.52 8.89 11.59
N PHE A 52 11.38 7.88 11.73
CA PHE A 52 11.34 6.72 10.86
C PHE A 52 10.10 5.84 11.07
N ILE A 53 9.61 5.71 12.31
CA ILE A 53 8.34 5.04 12.60
C ILE A 53 7.17 5.77 11.95
N PHE A 54 7.15 7.09 12.00
CA PHE A 54 6.12 7.89 11.33
C PHE A 54 6.15 7.69 9.81
N LEU A 55 7.36 7.69 9.22
CA LEU A 55 7.52 7.44 7.79
C LEU A 55 7.06 6.02 7.40
N ALA A 56 7.38 5.02 8.23
CA ALA A 56 6.91 3.65 8.05
C ALA A 56 5.37 3.56 8.15
N ALA A 57 4.74 4.31 9.05
CA ALA A 57 3.29 4.39 9.15
C ALA A 57 2.66 4.96 7.87
N ILE A 58 3.26 6.00 7.27
CA ILE A 58 2.83 6.55 5.99
C ILE A 58 2.94 5.51 4.88
N VAL A 59 4.08 4.82 4.76
CA VAL A 59 4.28 3.77 3.75
C VAL A 59 3.23 2.67 3.90
N ARG A 60 2.97 2.23 5.14
CA ARG A 60 1.93 1.23 5.44
C ARG A 60 0.53 1.72 5.06
N TYR A 61 0.23 2.99 5.34
CA TYR A 61 -1.04 3.60 4.91
C TYR A 61 -1.17 3.61 3.39
N CYS A 62 -0.13 3.98 2.65
CA CYS A 62 -0.11 3.94 1.19
C CYS A 62 -0.36 2.52 0.65
N ILE A 63 0.29 1.49 1.21
CA ILE A 63 0.08 0.09 0.84
C ILE A 63 -1.39 -0.30 0.98
N ILE A 64 -2.01 0.03 2.12
CA ILE A 64 -3.42 -0.29 2.39
C ILE A 64 -4.33 0.42 1.37
N ARG A 65 -4.09 1.70 1.10
CA ARG A 65 -4.88 2.48 0.14
C ARG A 65 -4.79 1.92 -1.27
N ILE A 66 -3.61 1.47 -1.68
CA ILE A 66 -3.39 0.84 -3.00
C ILE A 66 -4.11 -0.51 -3.08
N LYS A 67 -4.00 -1.35 -2.05
CA LYS A 67 -4.73 -2.64 -1.99
C LYS A 67 -6.24 -2.43 -2.04
N LEU A 68 -6.76 -1.43 -1.34
CA LEU A 68 -8.18 -1.09 -1.35
C LEU A 68 -8.65 -0.60 -2.73
N ALA A 69 -7.86 0.26 -3.37
CA ALA A 69 -8.17 0.75 -4.71
C ALA A 69 -8.18 -0.39 -5.76
N ASP A 70 -7.24 -1.34 -5.65
CA ASP A 70 -7.19 -2.53 -6.52
C ASP A 70 -8.45 -3.39 -6.36
N GLN A 71 -8.87 -3.65 -5.11
CA GLN A 71 -10.09 -4.39 -4.81
C GLN A 71 -11.34 -3.68 -5.33
N MET A 72 -11.46 -2.36 -5.12
CA MET A 72 -12.60 -1.59 -5.64
C MET A 72 -12.66 -1.60 -7.16
N LEU A 73 -11.51 -1.50 -7.84
CA LEU A 73 -11.44 -1.58 -9.30
C LEU A 73 -11.86 -2.96 -9.80
N GLN A 74 -11.40 -4.02 -9.15
CA GLN A 74 -11.77 -5.39 -9.51
C GLN A 74 -13.27 -5.63 -9.35
N VAL A 75 -13.86 -5.19 -8.23
CA VAL A 75 -15.30 -5.25 -8.02
C VAL A 75 -16.04 -4.48 -9.11
N ALA A 76 -15.63 -3.24 -9.41
CA ALA A 76 -16.28 -2.42 -10.43
C ALA A 76 -16.24 -3.05 -11.84
N LEU A 77 -15.15 -3.76 -12.17
CA LEU A 77 -15.03 -4.51 -13.42
C LEU A 77 -15.96 -5.74 -13.42
N GLU A 78 -15.99 -6.54 -12.35
CA GLU A 78 -16.91 -7.67 -12.23
C GLU A 78 -18.38 -7.22 -12.32
N THR A 79 -18.75 -6.10 -11.70
CA THR A 79 -20.12 -5.58 -11.80
C THR A 79 -20.46 -5.15 -13.22
N ARG A 80 -19.50 -4.60 -13.97
CA ARG A 80 -19.69 -4.23 -15.38
C ARG A 80 -19.87 -5.47 -16.26
N ASP A 81 -19.03 -6.48 -16.11
CA ASP A 81 -19.13 -7.72 -16.89
C ASP A 81 -20.48 -8.41 -16.64
N LEU A 82 -20.93 -8.47 -15.38
CA LEU A 82 -22.25 -9.00 -15.02
C LEU A 82 -23.40 -8.17 -15.61
N GLN A 83 -23.25 -6.84 -15.65
CA GLN A 83 -24.24 -5.95 -16.22
C GLN A 83 -24.33 -6.09 -17.75
N GLU A 84 -23.20 -6.27 -18.42
CA GLU A 84 -23.14 -6.55 -19.87
C GLU A 84 -23.77 -7.91 -20.20
N GLN A 85 -23.49 -8.95 -19.41
CA GLN A 85 -24.13 -10.27 -19.57
C GLN A 85 -25.66 -10.21 -19.37
N CYS A 86 -26.13 -9.50 -18.34
CA CYS A 86 -27.57 -9.36 -18.07
C CYS A 86 -28.30 -8.55 -19.16
N LEU A 87 -27.65 -7.53 -19.71
CA LEU A 87 -28.16 -6.78 -20.86
C LEU A 87 -28.23 -7.67 -22.11
N GLN A 88 -27.19 -8.45 -22.37
CA GLN A 88 -27.15 -9.35 -23.54
C GLN A 88 -28.23 -10.44 -23.46
N ASP A 89 -28.44 -11.04 -22.28
CA ASP A 89 -29.48 -12.05 -22.04
C ASP A 89 -30.89 -11.46 -22.22
N LYS A 90 -31.17 -10.28 -21.67
CA LYS A 90 -32.45 -9.57 -21.90
C LYS A 90 -32.67 -9.25 -23.37
N THR A 91 -31.63 -8.87 -24.10
CA THR A 91 -31.75 -8.56 -25.53
C THR A 91 -32.09 -9.82 -26.32
N LEU A 92 -31.48 -10.96 -25.96
CA LEU A 92 -31.74 -12.26 -26.58
C LEU A 92 -33.18 -12.76 -26.31
N GLN A 93 -33.67 -12.59 -25.07
CA GLN A 93 -35.06 -12.93 -24.71
C GLN A 93 -36.09 -12.08 -25.44
N VAL A 94 -35.82 -10.78 -25.65
CA VAL A 94 -36.72 -9.89 -26.42
C VAL A 94 -36.77 -10.29 -27.89
N ILE A 95 -35.66 -10.75 -28.48
CA ILE A 95 -35.63 -11.23 -29.87
C ILE A 95 -36.44 -12.54 -30.00
N GLN A 96 -36.34 -13.47 -29.06
CA GLN A 96 -37.11 -14.72 -29.10
C GLN A 96 -38.61 -14.54 -28.84
N HIS A 97 -39.03 -13.48 -28.15
CA HIS A 97 -40.46 -13.23 -27.88
C HIS A 97 -41.18 -12.51 -29.04
N ASN A 98 -40.42 -11.98 -30.01
CA ASN A 98 -40.94 -11.23 -31.16
C ASN A 98 -41.01 -12.05 -32.47
N GLU A 99 -40.69 -13.35 -32.41
CA GLU A 99 -41.01 -14.38 -33.42
C GLU A 99 -42.27 -15.15 -33.04
#